data_AF-A0A1C3KZH1-F1
#
_entry.id   AF-A0A1C3KZH1-F1
#
_cell.length_a   1.000
_cell.length_b   1.000
_cell.length_c   1.000
_cell.angle_alpha   90.00
_cell.angle_beta   90.00
_cell.angle_gamma   90.00
#
_symmetry.space_group_name_H-M   'P 1'
#
loop_
_entity.id
_entity.type
_entity.pdbx_description
1 polymer ?
#
loop_
_entity_poly.entity_id
_entity_poly.type
_entity_poly.pdbx_seq_one_letter_code
_entity_poly.pdbx_strand_id
1 'polypeptide(L)'
;MQTVYKSENLVESSNFLLRSHESIEDLIELREIKEENEENYLNYNIEGALNKCIEDKKSVLFLNRREIITNTDSINENKKYDYGVSDPISLNSPTEEDLKKGNDVLELLKSYNLFETEYALKKREKVLGMINKLFHEFVIEISINQGINEDEAKHIHGNLYTFGSYRLGVITPKSDIDCIFLAPQNITRQIFFNEFYLKLQQDRNVRKLQALPETYTPIIQFIYDDVDIDLLLATLPYRTLKDCQYTLDNDYILKNLDEVTVRSLNGIRVADIILSSVPNKENFRNTLRFITNTKKKKTLFGFLKIRN
;
A
#
# COMPACT_ATOMS: atom_id res chain seq x y z
N MET A 1 38.33 23.44 -25.45
CA MET A 1 37.52 24.42 -26.20
C MET A 1 36.07 24.13 -25.83
N GLN A 2 35.40 25.09 -25.20
CA GLN A 2 34.05 25.00 -24.63
C GLN A 2 32.97 24.85 -25.69
N THR A 3 31.88 24.16 -25.32
CA THR A 3 30.45 24.52 -25.51
C THR A 3 29.61 23.38 -24.86
N VAL A 4 29.08 23.48 -23.64
CA VAL A 4 27.83 24.14 -23.20
C VAL A 4 26.66 23.98 -24.18
N TYR A 5 25.70 23.10 -23.84
CA TYR A 5 24.27 23.34 -24.05
C TYR A 5 23.44 22.72 -22.91
N LYS A 6 22.61 23.56 -22.29
CA LYS A 6 21.50 23.27 -21.38
C LYS A 6 20.23 23.00 -22.20
N SER A 7 19.34 22.12 -21.75
CA SER A 7 17.86 22.16 -21.86
C SER A 7 17.32 20.83 -21.29
N GLU A 8 16.61 20.78 -20.16
CA GLU A 8 15.17 21.08 -19.95
C GLU A 8 14.21 20.24 -20.79
N ASN A 9 13.68 19.20 -20.15
CA ASN A 9 12.30 18.69 -20.12
C ASN A 9 11.41 18.65 -21.38
N LEU A 10 10.74 17.48 -21.47
CA LEU A 10 9.44 17.14 -22.05
C LEU A 10 9.41 16.51 -23.46
N VAL A 11 9.06 15.22 -23.43
CA VAL A 11 8.07 14.51 -24.28
C VAL A 11 8.41 14.43 -25.78
N GLU A 12 8.74 13.22 -26.23
CA GLU A 12 7.81 12.49 -27.10
C GLU A 12 8.23 11.03 -27.25
N SER A 13 7.21 10.19 -27.16
CA SER A 13 7.26 8.76 -27.31
C SER A 13 7.64 8.35 -28.73
N SER A 14 8.14 7.12 -28.81
CA SER A 14 8.03 6.15 -29.90
C SER A 14 9.04 6.15 -31.06
N ASN A 15 9.51 4.90 -31.27
CA ASN A 15 10.01 4.23 -32.48
C ASN A 15 11.55 4.22 -32.65
N PHE A 16 12.21 3.09 -32.91
CA PHE A 16 11.74 1.78 -33.40
C PHE A 16 12.89 0.74 -33.27
N LEU A 17 12.54 -0.47 -32.83
CA LEU A 17 13.09 -1.78 -33.22
C LEU A 17 14.61 -2.04 -33.21
N LEU A 18 15.00 -3.06 -32.44
CA LEU A 18 15.36 -4.37 -33.02
C LEU A 18 15.46 -5.49 -31.95
N ARG A 19 14.64 -6.53 -32.17
CA ARG A 19 14.74 -7.94 -31.73
C ARG A 19 14.45 -8.29 -30.27
N SER A 20 13.21 -8.69 -30.00
CA SER A 20 12.84 -10.11 -29.89
C SER A 20 11.31 -10.24 -29.94
N HIS A 21 10.80 -11.35 -30.47
CA HIS A 21 9.37 -11.62 -30.66
C HIS A 21 8.64 -11.80 -29.32
N GLU A 22 8.23 -10.70 -28.69
CA GLU A 22 7.09 -10.71 -27.77
C GLU A 22 5.86 -10.15 -28.52
N SER A 23 4.74 -10.83 -28.34
CA SER A 23 3.54 -10.82 -29.17
C SER A 23 2.92 -9.44 -29.31
N ILE A 24 2.54 -9.07 -30.53
CA ILE A 24 1.74 -7.87 -30.84
C ILE A 24 0.40 -7.87 -30.07
N GLU A 25 -0.09 -9.05 -29.66
CA GLU A 25 -1.27 -9.25 -28.82
C GLU A 25 -1.09 -8.64 -27.41
N ASP A 26 0.10 -8.74 -26.81
CA ASP A 26 0.38 -8.15 -25.48
C ASP A 26 0.35 -6.61 -25.52
N LEU A 27 0.77 -6.02 -26.65
CA LEU A 27 0.74 -4.57 -26.84
C LEU A 27 -0.67 -4.02 -27.07
N ILE A 28 -1.55 -4.82 -27.69
CA ILE A 28 -2.96 -4.49 -27.89
C ILE A 28 -3.70 -4.58 -26.55
N GLU A 29 -3.49 -5.65 -25.79
CA GLU A 29 -4.00 -5.78 -24.42
C GLU A 29 -3.52 -4.61 -23.54
N LEU A 30 -2.22 -4.26 -23.58
CA LEU A 30 -1.67 -3.15 -22.79
C LEU A 30 -2.25 -1.77 -23.15
N ARG A 31 -2.69 -1.56 -24.39
CA ARG A 31 -3.36 -0.32 -24.83
C ARG A 31 -4.82 -0.28 -24.40
N GLU A 32 -5.57 -1.36 -24.62
CA GLU A 32 -6.96 -1.48 -24.16
C GLU A 32 -7.05 -1.38 -22.63
N ILE A 33 -6.08 -1.98 -21.92
CA ILE A 33 -5.91 -1.86 -20.46
C ILE A 33 -5.64 -0.41 -20.04
N LYS A 34 -4.99 0.43 -20.85
CA LYS A 34 -4.71 1.82 -20.47
C LYS A 34 -5.98 2.69 -20.52
N GLU A 35 -6.84 2.47 -21.51
CA GLU A 35 -8.05 3.26 -21.73
C GLU A 35 -9.18 2.88 -20.76
N GLU A 36 -9.31 1.61 -20.37
CA GLU A 36 -10.38 1.15 -19.45
C GLU A 36 -10.10 1.47 -17.96
N ASN A 37 -8.82 1.70 -17.62
CA ASN A 37 -8.36 1.82 -16.22
C ASN A 37 -8.53 3.24 -15.64
N GLU A 38 -8.31 4.31 -16.40
CA GLU A 38 -8.32 5.67 -15.80
C GLU A 38 -9.72 6.14 -15.40
N GLU A 39 -10.77 5.82 -16.17
CA GLU A 39 -12.14 6.23 -15.86
C GLU A 39 -12.79 5.42 -14.72
N ASN A 40 -12.49 4.11 -14.60
CA ASN A 40 -13.14 3.25 -13.60
C ASN A 40 -12.53 3.37 -12.19
N TYR A 41 -11.21 3.58 -12.06
CA TYR A 41 -10.56 3.69 -10.74
C TYR A 41 -10.79 5.06 -10.06
N LEU A 42 -11.01 6.11 -10.86
CA LEU A 42 -11.33 7.44 -10.34
C LEU A 42 -12.66 7.44 -9.56
N ASN A 43 -13.61 6.60 -9.98
CA ASN A 43 -14.95 6.55 -9.39
C ASN A 43 -15.01 5.83 -8.03
N TYR A 44 -14.01 5.02 -7.68
CA TYR A 44 -14.03 4.24 -6.42
C TYR A 44 -12.88 4.56 -5.45
N ASN A 45 -12.02 5.54 -5.73
CA ASN A 45 -10.93 5.98 -4.83
C ASN A 45 -10.06 4.83 -4.27
N ILE A 46 -9.42 4.06 -5.16
CA ILE A 46 -8.42 3.04 -4.76
C ILE A 46 -7.02 3.61 -4.54
N GLU A 47 -6.83 4.93 -4.58
CA GLU A 47 -5.52 5.55 -4.39
C GLU A 47 -4.87 5.16 -3.05
N GLY A 48 -5.68 5.01 -2.00
CA GLY A 48 -5.22 4.51 -0.70
C GLY A 48 -4.68 3.07 -0.74
N ALA A 49 -5.21 2.25 -1.65
CA ALA A 49 -4.79 0.86 -1.85
C ALA A 49 -3.54 0.76 -2.72
N LEU A 50 -3.33 1.71 -3.62
CA LEU A 50 -2.17 1.73 -4.50
C LEU A 50 -0.96 2.35 -3.78
N ASN A 51 0.24 1.94 -4.16
CA ASN A 51 1.51 2.54 -3.70
C ASN A 51 1.74 3.95 -4.29
N LYS A 52 0.70 4.60 -4.81
CA LYS A 52 0.76 5.98 -5.28
C LYS A 52 0.78 6.87 -4.04
N CYS A 53 1.99 7.28 -3.63
CA CYS A 53 2.10 8.36 -2.66
C CYS A 53 1.42 9.60 -3.25
N ILE A 54 0.59 10.23 -2.42
CA ILE A 54 0.36 11.67 -2.38
C ILE A 54 1.76 12.33 -2.31
N GLU A 55 2.39 12.54 -3.47
CA GLU A 55 3.81 12.83 -3.54
C GLU A 55 4.15 14.30 -3.23
N ASP A 56 3.17 15.21 -3.19
CA ASP A 56 3.53 16.65 -3.20
C ASP A 56 3.19 17.47 -1.96
N LYS A 57 2.56 16.91 -0.90
CA LYS A 57 2.15 17.73 0.27
C LYS A 57 2.81 17.40 1.61
N LYS A 58 3.43 16.23 1.77
CA LYS A 58 3.97 15.79 3.08
C LYS A 58 5.36 16.36 3.40
N SER A 59 6.21 16.60 2.40
CA SER A 59 7.53 17.22 2.60
C SER A 59 7.44 18.57 3.31
N VAL A 60 6.39 19.36 3.04
CA VAL A 60 6.15 20.68 3.64
C VAL A 60 5.62 20.59 5.08
N LEU A 61 4.81 19.58 5.41
CA LEU A 61 4.19 19.45 6.73
C LEU A 61 5.15 18.91 7.80
N PHE A 62 6.14 18.09 7.43
CA PHE A 62 7.16 17.62 8.38
C PHE A 62 8.14 18.74 8.81
N LEU A 63 8.33 19.77 7.98
CA LEU A 63 9.10 20.97 8.33
C LEU A 63 8.37 21.79 9.41
N ASN A 64 7.06 21.98 9.28
CA ASN A 64 6.30 22.86 10.17
C ASN A 64 6.01 22.29 11.57
N ARG A 65 6.18 20.98 11.80
CA ARG A 65 5.87 20.36 13.10
C ARG A 65 6.99 20.51 14.15
N ARG A 66 8.15 21.06 13.78
CA ARG A 66 9.32 21.20 14.66
C ARG A 66 9.74 22.65 14.97
N GLU A 67 9.07 23.67 14.44
CA GLU A 67 9.43 25.08 14.67
C GLU A 67 8.87 25.69 15.97
N ILE A 68 8.17 24.93 16.81
CA ILE A 68 7.77 25.41 18.13
C ILE A 68 8.66 24.74 19.16
N ILE A 69 9.47 25.57 19.83
CA ILE A 69 10.49 25.27 20.86
C ILE A 69 11.92 25.23 20.27
N THR A 70 12.52 26.42 20.13
CA THR A 70 13.75 26.81 20.87
C THR A 70 14.10 28.26 20.57
N ASN A 71 13.93 29.15 21.56
CA ASN A 71 14.60 30.44 21.62
C ASN A 71 15.65 30.33 22.75
N THR A 72 16.94 30.33 22.40
CA THR A 72 18.04 31.18 22.91
C THR A 72 19.41 30.55 22.63
N ASP A 73 20.20 31.32 21.86
CA ASP A 73 21.65 31.36 21.64
C ASP A 73 22.56 30.25 22.20
N SER A 74 23.25 29.54 21.31
CA SER A 74 24.73 29.37 21.30
C SER A 74 25.19 28.46 20.16
N ILE A 75 26.26 28.86 19.49
CA ILE A 75 26.80 28.29 18.26
C ILE A 75 27.47 26.92 18.53
N ASN A 76 26.84 25.87 18.02
CA ASN A 76 27.46 24.63 17.52
C ASN A 76 26.40 23.93 16.67
N GLU A 77 26.51 23.96 15.35
CA GLU A 77 25.56 23.34 14.43
C GLU A 77 25.59 21.80 14.58
N ASN A 78 24.79 21.28 15.51
CA ASN A 78 24.39 19.89 15.51
C ASN A 78 23.55 19.64 14.24
N LYS A 79 24.16 19.12 13.18
CA LYS A 79 23.44 18.58 12.02
C LYS A 79 22.56 17.43 12.48
N LYS A 80 21.30 17.74 12.78
CA LYS A 80 20.27 16.75 13.07
C LYS A 80 19.95 16.01 11.78
N TYR A 81 20.32 14.75 11.69
CA TYR A 81 19.96 13.91 10.54
C TYR A 81 18.45 13.68 10.52
N ASP A 82 17.88 13.64 9.33
CA ASP A 82 16.43 13.56 9.12
C ASP A 82 15.82 12.19 9.49
N TYR A 83 16.65 11.15 9.62
CA TYR A 83 16.23 9.77 9.83
C TYR A 83 16.88 9.15 11.08
N GLY A 84 16.07 8.38 11.84
CA GLY A 84 16.53 7.65 13.02
C GLY A 84 16.52 8.47 14.32
N VAL A 85 16.91 7.81 15.41
CA VAL A 85 17.04 8.42 16.75
C VAL A 85 18.50 8.69 17.14
N SER A 86 19.44 8.28 16.29
CA SER A 86 20.89 8.42 16.46
C SER A 86 21.53 8.83 15.15
N ASP A 87 22.77 9.34 15.22
CA ASP A 87 23.55 9.69 14.04
C ASP A 87 23.89 8.44 13.19
N PRO A 88 24.06 8.60 11.86
CA PRO A 88 24.47 7.52 10.99
C PRO A 88 25.90 7.08 11.32
N ILE A 89 26.15 5.77 11.27
CA ILE A 89 27.48 5.18 11.51
C ILE A 89 28.48 5.65 10.44
N SER A 90 28.03 5.80 9.19
CA SER A 90 28.84 6.28 8.07
C SER A 90 27.96 7.02 7.07
N LEU A 91 28.53 8.07 6.48
CA LEU A 91 27.96 8.81 5.36
C LEU A 91 28.69 8.50 4.03
N ASN A 92 29.59 7.52 4.04
CA ASN A 92 30.37 7.19 2.86
C ASN A 92 29.44 6.68 1.77
N SER A 93 29.61 7.22 0.56
CA SER A 93 28.96 6.69 -0.63
C SER A 93 29.58 5.34 -1.03
N PRO A 94 28.83 4.47 -1.72
CA PRO A 94 29.36 3.20 -2.19
C PRO A 94 30.55 3.40 -3.13
N THR A 95 31.53 2.53 -3.03
CA THR A 95 32.65 2.46 -3.99
C THR A 95 32.19 1.81 -5.30
N GLU A 96 33.01 1.89 -6.36
CA GLU A 96 32.73 1.18 -7.62
C GLU A 96 32.61 -0.34 -7.42
N GLU A 97 33.41 -0.91 -6.51
CA GLU A 97 33.32 -2.33 -6.17
C GLU A 97 32.00 -2.67 -5.46
N ASP A 98 31.53 -1.80 -4.55
CA ASP A 98 30.24 -1.97 -3.88
C ASP A 98 29.07 -1.89 -4.86
N LEU A 99 29.12 -0.98 -5.83
CA LEU A 99 28.12 -0.88 -6.89
C LEU A 99 28.08 -2.16 -7.74
N LYS A 100 29.25 -2.69 -8.10
CA LYS A 100 29.34 -3.96 -8.83
C LYS A 100 28.73 -5.12 -8.04
N LYS A 101 29.10 -5.27 -6.77
CA LYS A 101 28.51 -6.31 -5.88
C LYS A 101 27.02 -6.09 -5.65
N GLY A 102 26.57 -4.83 -5.61
CA GLY A 102 25.16 -4.46 -5.55
C GLY A 102 24.38 -5.00 -6.75
N ASN A 103 24.93 -4.88 -7.95
CA ASN A 103 24.35 -5.46 -9.16
C ASN A 103 24.33 -6.99 -9.13
N ASP A 104 25.40 -7.64 -8.66
CA ASP A 104 25.43 -9.10 -8.48
C ASP A 104 24.31 -9.57 -7.53
N VAL A 105 24.03 -8.82 -6.46
CA VAL A 105 22.90 -9.10 -5.56
C VAL A 105 21.56 -8.95 -6.29
N LEU A 106 21.38 -7.93 -7.13
CA LEU A 106 20.14 -7.76 -7.90
C LEU A 106 19.91 -8.92 -8.88
N GLU A 107 20.94 -9.36 -9.59
CA GLU A 107 20.86 -10.53 -10.46
C GLU A 107 20.51 -11.80 -9.68
N LEU A 108 21.12 -11.99 -8.51
CA LEU A 108 20.79 -13.09 -7.61
C LEU A 108 19.32 -13.03 -7.16
N LEU A 109 18.81 -11.86 -6.77
CA LEU A 109 17.41 -11.69 -6.37
C LEU A 109 16.44 -12.02 -7.52
N LYS A 110 16.77 -11.61 -8.76
CA LYS A 110 16.00 -11.97 -9.98
C LYS A 110 16.03 -13.48 -10.23
N SER A 111 17.18 -14.12 -10.08
CA SER A 111 17.32 -15.58 -10.26
C SER A 111 16.46 -16.40 -9.30
N TYR A 112 16.14 -15.85 -8.12
CA TYR A 112 15.24 -16.46 -7.16
C TYR A 112 13.76 -16.10 -7.34
N ASN A 113 13.40 -15.45 -8.45
CA ASN A 113 12.04 -15.00 -8.75
C ASN A 113 11.43 -14.15 -7.62
N LEU A 114 12.24 -13.23 -7.08
CA LEU A 114 11.84 -12.35 -5.98
C LEU A 114 11.32 -10.99 -6.47
N PHE A 115 11.09 -10.83 -7.76
CA PHE A 115 10.45 -9.65 -8.32
C PHE A 115 9.16 -10.07 -8.99
N GLU A 116 8.17 -9.19 -8.92
CA GLU A 116 6.92 -9.40 -9.61
C GLU A 116 7.00 -8.85 -11.03
N THR A 117 6.24 -9.45 -11.95
CA THR A 117 6.09 -8.90 -13.31
C THR A 117 5.14 -7.72 -13.33
N GLU A 118 5.33 -6.80 -14.28
CA GLU A 118 4.40 -5.66 -14.45
C GLU A 118 2.96 -6.13 -14.75
N TYR A 119 2.81 -7.20 -15.53
CA TYR A 119 1.52 -7.82 -15.81
C TYR A 119 0.83 -8.28 -14.52
N ALA A 120 1.54 -9.02 -13.66
CA ALA A 120 0.99 -9.50 -12.40
C ALA A 120 0.72 -8.37 -11.39
N LEU A 121 1.48 -7.27 -11.43
CA LEU A 121 1.17 -6.06 -10.67
C LEU A 121 -0.16 -5.45 -11.12
N LYS A 122 -0.34 -5.24 -12.44
CA LYS A 122 -1.60 -4.72 -12.99
C LYS A 122 -2.80 -5.61 -12.67
N LYS A 123 -2.62 -6.93 -12.73
CA LYS A 123 -3.66 -7.88 -12.32
C LYS A 123 -4.08 -7.64 -10.86
N ARG A 124 -3.13 -7.46 -9.94
CA ARG A 124 -3.41 -7.16 -8.53
C ARG A 124 -4.12 -5.82 -8.33
N GLU A 125 -3.74 -4.79 -9.09
CA GLU A 125 -4.44 -3.50 -9.07
C GLU A 125 -5.90 -3.63 -9.51
N LYS A 126 -6.18 -4.41 -10.57
CA LYS A 126 -7.54 -4.72 -11.02
C LYS A 126 -8.34 -5.45 -9.95
N VAL A 127 -7.74 -6.46 -9.31
CA VAL A 127 -8.37 -7.20 -8.20
C VAL A 127 -8.75 -6.26 -7.05
N LEU A 128 -7.86 -5.35 -6.64
CA LEU A 128 -8.14 -4.34 -5.61
C LEU A 128 -9.32 -3.43 -6.02
N GLY A 129 -9.38 -3.01 -7.29
CA GLY A 129 -10.50 -2.24 -7.84
C GLY A 129 -11.83 -2.97 -7.75
N MET A 130 -11.86 -4.25 -8.12
CA MET A 130 -13.07 -5.07 -8.08
C MET A 130 -13.56 -5.30 -6.64
N ILE A 131 -12.66 -5.61 -5.71
CA ILE A 131 -12.99 -5.78 -4.28
C ILE A 131 -13.53 -4.48 -3.68
N ASN A 132 -12.92 -3.34 -4.04
CA ASN A 132 -13.37 -2.04 -3.55
C ASN A 132 -14.76 -1.65 -4.09
N LYS A 133 -15.05 -1.96 -5.36
CA LYS A 133 -16.38 -1.79 -5.95
C LYS A 133 -17.44 -2.63 -5.21
N LEU A 134 -17.16 -3.91 -4.96
CA LEU A 134 -18.07 -4.78 -4.20
C LEU A 134 -18.37 -4.24 -2.81
N PHE A 135 -17.33 -3.73 -2.12
CA PHE A 135 -17.51 -3.15 -0.80
C PHE A 135 -18.31 -1.84 -0.85
N HIS A 136 -18.13 -1.01 -1.87
CA HIS A 136 -18.92 0.19 -2.04
C HIS A 136 -20.41 -0.11 -2.24
N GLU A 137 -20.74 -1.07 -3.12
CA GLU A 137 -22.11 -1.54 -3.33
C GLU A 137 -22.71 -2.09 -2.02
N PHE A 138 -21.92 -2.89 -1.29
CA PHE A 138 -22.28 -3.40 0.03
C PHE A 138 -22.60 -2.29 1.04
N VAL A 139 -21.76 -1.26 1.14
CA VAL A 139 -21.97 -0.16 2.08
C VAL A 139 -23.29 0.56 1.79
N ILE A 140 -23.59 0.82 0.52
CA ILE A 140 -24.86 1.44 0.10
C ILE A 140 -26.05 0.55 0.50
N GLU A 141 -26.00 -0.75 0.17
CA GLU A 141 -27.06 -1.71 0.50
C GLU A 141 -27.34 -1.74 2.00
N ILE A 142 -26.29 -1.83 2.84
CA ILE A 142 -26.42 -1.82 4.30
C ILE A 142 -26.97 -0.49 4.81
N SER A 143 -26.49 0.65 4.29
CA SER A 143 -26.98 1.96 4.67
C SER A 143 -28.48 2.11 4.41
N ILE A 144 -28.97 1.67 3.24
CA ILE A 144 -30.40 1.68 2.90
C ILE A 144 -31.19 0.77 3.84
N ASN A 145 -30.71 -0.45 4.10
CA ASN A 145 -31.36 -1.41 5.01
C ASN A 145 -31.45 -0.89 6.45
N GLN A 146 -30.54 -0.02 6.85
CA GLN A 146 -30.54 0.66 8.16
C GLN A 146 -31.43 1.91 8.19
N GLY A 147 -32.17 2.20 7.12
CA GLY A 147 -33.12 3.31 7.03
C GLY A 147 -32.53 4.63 6.55
N ILE A 148 -31.30 4.65 6.04
CA ILE A 148 -30.73 5.83 5.38
C ILE A 148 -31.37 5.95 3.99
N ASN A 149 -31.80 7.16 3.63
CA ASN A 149 -32.40 7.39 2.31
C ASN A 149 -31.39 7.09 1.19
N GLU A 150 -31.87 6.64 0.03
CA GLU A 150 -31.00 6.18 -1.07
C GLU A 150 -30.02 7.26 -1.54
N ASP A 151 -30.43 8.52 -1.59
CA ASP A 151 -29.59 9.61 -2.08
C ASP A 151 -28.42 9.90 -1.12
N GLU A 152 -28.68 9.86 0.18
CA GLU A 152 -27.66 9.97 1.22
C GLU A 152 -26.78 8.73 1.27
N ALA A 153 -27.34 7.52 1.13
CA ALA A 153 -26.59 6.27 1.14
C ALA A 153 -25.52 6.22 0.03
N LYS A 154 -25.82 6.77 -1.17
CA LYS A 154 -24.84 6.89 -2.27
C LYS A 154 -23.60 7.71 -1.92
N HIS A 155 -23.65 8.53 -0.85
CA HIS A 155 -22.54 9.37 -0.41
C HIS A 155 -21.74 8.72 0.74
N ILE A 156 -22.18 7.58 1.25
CA ILE A 156 -21.51 6.80 2.28
C ILE A 156 -20.61 5.77 1.60
N HIS A 157 -19.30 5.84 1.87
CA HIS A 157 -18.32 4.95 1.28
C HIS A 157 -17.28 4.52 2.32
N GLY A 158 -16.62 3.40 2.03
CA GLY A 158 -15.37 3.01 2.66
C GLY A 158 -14.16 3.44 1.84
N ASN A 159 -12.97 3.25 2.41
CA ASN A 159 -11.70 3.42 1.70
C ASN A 159 -10.88 2.14 1.86
N LEU A 160 -10.41 1.57 0.75
CA LEU A 160 -9.50 0.43 0.76
C LEU A 160 -8.04 0.90 0.88
N TYR A 161 -7.28 0.25 1.74
CA TYR A 161 -5.84 0.45 1.86
C TYR A 161 -5.12 -0.89 1.80
N THR A 162 -3.90 -0.90 1.27
CA THR A 162 -3.00 -2.04 1.37
C THR A 162 -1.98 -1.79 2.46
N PHE A 163 -1.46 -2.88 3.02
CA PHE A 163 -0.34 -2.82 3.96
C PHE A 163 0.63 -3.96 3.68
N GLY A 164 1.52 -4.25 4.64
CA GLY A 164 2.41 -5.39 4.55
C GLY A 164 3.36 -5.35 3.35
N SER A 165 3.65 -6.51 2.78
CA SER A 165 4.66 -6.63 1.72
C SER A 165 4.28 -5.92 0.42
N TYR A 166 2.97 -5.85 0.13
CA TYR A 166 2.40 -5.11 -1.00
C TYR A 166 2.66 -3.62 -0.88
N ARG A 167 2.30 -3.02 0.26
CA ARG A 167 2.53 -1.60 0.52
C ARG A 167 4.02 -1.22 0.52
N LEU A 168 4.86 -2.11 1.06
CA LEU A 168 6.32 -1.89 1.07
C LEU A 168 6.96 -2.02 -0.32
N GLY A 169 6.27 -2.60 -1.30
CA GLY A 169 6.81 -2.83 -2.65
C GLY A 169 7.85 -3.94 -2.70
N VAL A 170 7.71 -4.95 -1.82
CA VAL A 170 8.62 -6.11 -1.72
C VAL A 170 7.94 -7.45 -2.02
N ILE A 171 6.83 -7.42 -2.76
CA ILE A 171 6.06 -8.63 -3.11
C ILE A 171 6.78 -9.53 -4.10
N THR A 172 6.41 -10.80 -4.03
CA THR A 172 6.85 -11.88 -4.93
C THR A 172 5.64 -12.52 -5.59
N PRO A 173 5.80 -13.35 -6.64
CA PRO A 173 4.69 -14.06 -7.30
C PRO A 173 3.77 -14.88 -6.38
N LYS A 174 4.26 -15.27 -5.20
CA LYS A 174 3.51 -16.04 -4.21
C LYS A 174 3.03 -15.20 -3.02
N SER A 175 3.18 -13.88 -3.10
CA SER A 175 2.72 -12.97 -2.05
C SER A 175 1.22 -12.73 -2.18
N ASP A 176 0.57 -12.82 -1.04
CA ASP A 176 -0.77 -12.31 -0.75
C ASP A 176 -0.82 -10.77 -0.84
N ILE A 177 -2.04 -10.24 -0.91
CA ILE A 177 -2.31 -8.82 -0.68
C ILE A 177 -2.99 -8.67 0.67
N ASP A 178 -2.24 -8.08 1.61
CA ASP A 178 -2.77 -7.56 2.86
C ASP A 178 -3.53 -6.26 2.61
N CYS A 179 -4.83 -6.24 2.90
CA CYS A 179 -5.68 -5.06 2.71
C CYS A 179 -6.69 -4.87 3.84
N ILE A 180 -7.18 -3.64 3.96
CA ILE A 180 -8.09 -3.23 5.01
C ILE A 180 -9.04 -2.17 4.49
N PHE A 181 -10.32 -2.34 4.83
CA PHE A 181 -11.31 -1.28 4.66
C PHE A 181 -11.36 -0.40 5.89
N LEU A 182 -11.17 0.91 5.68
CA LEU A 182 -11.72 1.91 6.59
C LEU A 182 -13.19 2.07 6.26
N ALA A 183 -14.06 1.92 7.25
CA ALA A 183 -15.50 1.96 7.06
C ALA A 183 -16.18 2.95 8.02
N PRO A 184 -17.32 3.52 7.63
CA PRO A 184 -18.14 4.36 8.50
C PRO A 184 -18.79 3.53 9.62
N GLN A 185 -19.26 4.21 10.66
CA GLN A 185 -19.73 3.61 11.92
C GLN A 185 -20.85 2.59 11.75
N ASN A 186 -21.64 2.72 10.68
CA ASN A 186 -22.79 1.90 10.41
C ASN A 186 -22.41 0.50 9.86
N ILE A 187 -21.15 0.32 9.48
CA ILE A 187 -20.56 -0.96 9.08
C ILE A 187 -19.80 -1.55 10.27
N THR A 188 -20.46 -2.44 11.00
CA THR A 188 -19.87 -3.12 12.17
C THR A 188 -19.08 -4.36 11.78
N ARG A 189 -18.21 -4.85 12.67
CA ARG A 189 -17.52 -6.15 12.49
C ARG A 189 -18.51 -7.29 12.24
N GLN A 190 -19.64 -7.32 12.96
CA GLN A 190 -20.67 -8.34 12.78
C GLN A 190 -21.29 -8.31 11.38
N ILE A 191 -21.60 -7.11 10.88
CA ILE A 191 -22.13 -6.89 9.53
C ILE A 191 -21.09 -7.33 8.48
N PHE A 192 -19.82 -6.99 8.68
CA PHE A 192 -18.75 -7.38 7.77
C PHE A 192 -18.53 -8.90 7.72
N PHE A 193 -18.40 -9.57 8.87
CA PHE A 193 -18.15 -11.01 8.91
C PHE A 193 -19.35 -11.88 8.52
N ASN A 194 -20.57 -11.33 8.52
CA ASN A 194 -21.76 -12.05 8.08
C ASN A 194 -22.21 -11.60 6.68
N GLU A 195 -22.61 -10.34 6.52
CA GLU A 195 -23.28 -9.87 5.31
C GLU A 195 -22.30 -9.62 4.17
N PHE A 196 -21.15 -9.00 4.45
CA PHE A 196 -20.11 -8.85 3.41
C PHE A 196 -19.49 -10.19 3.03
N TYR A 197 -19.32 -11.09 4.00
CA TYR A 197 -18.91 -12.48 3.74
C TYR A 197 -19.87 -13.18 2.78
N LEU A 198 -21.19 -13.07 2.99
CA LEU A 198 -22.18 -13.63 2.07
C LEU A 198 -22.12 -12.99 0.68
N LYS A 199 -21.90 -11.67 0.59
CA LYS A 199 -21.71 -10.98 -0.69
C LYS A 199 -20.48 -11.49 -1.43
N LEU A 200 -19.35 -11.67 -0.74
CA LEU A 200 -18.15 -12.29 -1.31
C LEU A 200 -18.41 -13.74 -1.76
N GLN A 201 -19.18 -14.51 -1.00
CA GLN A 201 -19.51 -15.89 -1.34
C GLN A 201 -20.34 -16.02 -2.64
N GLN A 202 -21.11 -14.98 -2.98
CA GLN A 202 -21.92 -14.94 -4.20
C GLN A 202 -21.14 -14.48 -5.44
N ASP A 203 -19.97 -13.85 -5.27
CA ASP A 203 -19.13 -13.45 -6.41
C ASP A 203 -18.40 -14.67 -7.00
N ARG A 204 -18.62 -14.93 -8.28
CA ARG A 204 -18.00 -16.03 -9.04
C ARG A 204 -16.46 -15.99 -9.09
N ASN A 205 -15.86 -14.82 -8.88
CA ASN A 205 -14.40 -14.62 -8.91
C ASN A 205 -13.74 -15.02 -7.57
N VAL A 206 -14.54 -15.19 -6.51
CA VAL A 206 -14.06 -15.55 -5.17
C VAL A 206 -13.96 -17.07 -5.02
N ARG A 207 -12.83 -17.54 -4.50
CA ARG A 207 -12.58 -18.95 -4.14
C ARG A 207 -11.92 -19.04 -2.77
N LYS A 208 -11.99 -20.23 -2.16
CA LYS A 208 -11.38 -20.53 -0.84
C LYS A 208 -11.68 -19.48 0.24
N LEU A 209 -12.91 -18.96 0.25
CA LEU A 209 -13.35 -17.94 1.21
C LEU A 209 -13.40 -18.52 2.63
N GLN A 210 -12.78 -17.80 3.56
CA GLN A 210 -12.71 -18.17 4.98
C GLN A 210 -12.77 -16.91 5.85
N ALA A 211 -13.62 -16.92 6.87
CA ALA A 211 -13.68 -15.87 7.89
C ALA A 211 -13.06 -16.36 9.20
N LEU A 212 -12.27 -15.49 9.83
CA LEU A 212 -11.62 -15.72 11.12
C LEU A 212 -11.94 -14.53 12.07
N PRO A 213 -13.17 -14.44 12.60
CA PRO A 213 -13.57 -13.31 13.46
C PRO A 213 -12.93 -13.33 14.85
N GLU A 214 -12.54 -14.52 15.34
CA GLU A 214 -12.02 -14.74 16.71
C GLU A 214 -10.49 -14.68 16.81
N THR A 215 -9.79 -14.32 15.72
CA THR A 215 -8.32 -14.18 15.76
C THR A 215 -7.90 -12.86 16.38
N TYR A 216 -6.64 -12.79 16.84
CA TYR A 216 -6.04 -11.59 17.43
C TYR A 216 -6.27 -10.31 16.58
N THR A 217 -6.14 -10.47 15.26
CA THR A 217 -6.62 -9.51 14.26
C THR A 217 -7.65 -10.24 13.39
N PRO A 218 -8.95 -9.90 13.50
CA PRO A 218 -10.00 -10.54 12.71
C PRO A 218 -9.82 -10.30 11.22
N ILE A 219 -10.02 -11.34 10.42
CA ILE A 219 -9.67 -11.33 8.99
C ILE A 219 -10.60 -12.21 8.15
N ILE A 220 -10.89 -11.79 6.92
CA ILE A 220 -11.46 -12.63 5.87
C ILE A 220 -10.37 -12.93 4.85
N GLN A 221 -10.11 -14.21 4.59
CA GLN A 221 -9.11 -14.68 3.64
C GLN A 221 -9.80 -15.33 2.44
N PHE A 222 -9.36 -15.03 1.23
CA PHE A 222 -9.92 -15.62 0.01
C PHE A 222 -8.97 -15.47 -1.17
N ILE A 223 -9.25 -16.20 -2.25
CA ILE A 223 -8.61 -16.00 -3.55
C ILE A 223 -9.59 -15.24 -4.44
N TYR A 224 -9.16 -14.10 -4.98
CA TYR A 224 -9.91 -13.35 -5.99
C TYR A 224 -9.14 -13.37 -7.30
N ASP A 225 -9.70 -13.98 -8.35
CA ASP A 225 -9.05 -14.07 -9.68
C ASP A 225 -7.57 -14.55 -9.60
N ASP A 226 -7.32 -15.64 -8.86
CA ASP A 226 -5.98 -16.23 -8.60
C ASP A 226 -5.02 -15.39 -7.73
N VAL A 227 -5.50 -14.33 -7.08
CA VAL A 227 -4.73 -13.55 -6.11
C VAL A 227 -5.20 -13.86 -4.70
N ASP A 228 -4.31 -14.29 -3.81
CA ASP A 228 -4.61 -14.46 -2.38
C ASP A 228 -4.78 -13.08 -1.70
N ILE A 229 -5.89 -12.91 -0.99
CA ILE A 229 -6.31 -11.67 -0.33
C ILE A 229 -6.53 -11.92 1.16
N ASP A 230 -5.91 -11.06 1.96
CA ASP A 230 -6.03 -11.01 3.41
C ASP A 230 -6.73 -9.70 3.80
N LEU A 231 -8.04 -9.76 4.06
CA LEU A 231 -8.89 -8.57 4.20
C LEU A 231 -9.35 -8.30 5.64
N LEU A 232 -9.00 -7.13 6.14
CA LEU A 232 -9.37 -6.63 7.46
C LEU A 232 -10.43 -5.52 7.37
N LEU A 233 -11.02 -5.19 8.53
CA LEU A 233 -11.90 -4.04 8.70
C LEU A 233 -11.41 -3.16 9.85
N ALA A 234 -11.50 -1.84 9.66
CA ALA A 234 -11.49 -0.85 10.73
C ALA A 234 -12.69 0.10 10.59
N THR A 235 -13.58 0.05 11.58
CA THR A 235 -14.76 0.92 11.64
C THR A 235 -14.42 2.19 12.43
N LEU A 236 -14.61 3.35 11.81
CA LEU A 236 -14.40 4.64 12.47
C LEU A 236 -15.74 5.22 12.98
N PRO A 237 -15.74 6.01 14.06
CA PRO A 237 -16.95 6.55 14.68
C PRO A 237 -17.48 7.79 13.92
N TYR A 238 -17.56 7.68 12.60
CA TYR A 238 -18.04 8.74 11.72
C TYR A 238 -19.15 8.20 10.84
N ARG A 239 -20.15 9.05 10.55
CA ARG A 239 -21.23 8.71 9.61
C ARG A 239 -20.71 8.59 8.20
N THR A 240 -19.84 9.51 7.79
CA THR A 240 -19.10 9.44 6.54
C THR A 240 -17.61 9.58 6.83
N LEU A 241 -16.76 8.95 6.02
CA LEU A 241 -15.30 9.09 6.20
C LEU A 241 -14.80 10.51 5.90
N LYS A 242 -15.58 11.33 5.21
CA LYS A 242 -15.30 12.76 4.98
C LYS A 242 -15.30 13.57 6.28
N ASP A 243 -16.04 13.11 7.30
CA ASP A 243 -16.09 13.75 8.61
C ASP A 243 -14.83 13.46 9.44
N CYS A 244 -14.02 12.49 9.02
CA CYS A 244 -12.76 12.18 9.67
C CYS A 244 -11.71 13.26 9.35
N GLN A 245 -11.39 14.07 10.36
CA GLN A 245 -10.42 15.16 10.24
C GLN A 245 -8.95 14.69 10.33
N TYR A 246 -8.75 13.40 10.64
CA TYR A 246 -7.43 12.84 10.91
C TYR A 246 -7.01 11.90 9.80
N THR A 247 -5.81 12.14 9.28
CA THR A 247 -5.12 11.23 8.38
C THR A 247 -4.55 10.04 9.16
N LEU A 248 -4.22 8.94 8.46
CA LEU A 248 -3.73 7.70 9.09
C LEU A 248 -2.42 7.89 9.88
N ASP A 249 -1.58 8.86 9.52
CA ASP A 249 -0.35 9.23 10.23
C ASP A 249 -0.58 10.05 11.50
N ASN A 250 -1.83 10.39 11.81
CA ASN A 250 -2.19 11.12 13.03
C ASN A 250 -2.70 10.15 14.11
N ASP A 251 -2.08 10.15 15.29
CA ASP A 251 -2.49 9.32 16.44
C ASP A 251 -3.93 9.57 16.91
N TYR A 252 -4.47 10.76 16.66
CA TYR A 252 -5.82 11.10 17.07
C TYR A 252 -6.90 10.26 16.36
N ILE A 253 -6.60 9.67 15.20
CA ILE A 253 -7.51 8.72 14.53
C ILE A 253 -7.80 7.49 15.40
N LEU A 254 -6.91 7.15 16.34
CA LEU A 254 -7.03 5.98 17.21
C LEU A 254 -7.85 6.25 18.47
N LYS A 255 -8.22 7.51 18.74
CA LYS A 255 -8.95 7.86 19.96
C LYS A 255 -10.34 7.23 19.95
N ASN A 256 -10.72 6.65 21.09
CA ASN A 256 -12.02 6.02 21.32
C ASN A 256 -12.33 4.83 20.40
N LEU A 257 -11.31 4.23 19.78
CA LEU A 257 -11.46 2.96 19.05
C LEU A 257 -11.25 1.78 19.98
N ASP A 258 -11.90 0.65 19.70
CA ASP A 258 -11.63 -0.60 20.39
C ASP A 258 -10.27 -1.17 19.98
N GLU A 259 -9.66 -1.97 20.86
CA GLU A 259 -8.31 -2.51 20.65
C GLU A 259 -8.17 -3.26 19.32
N VAL A 260 -9.21 -3.99 18.91
CA VAL A 260 -9.20 -4.74 17.66
C VAL A 260 -9.04 -3.80 16.46
N THR A 261 -9.82 -2.70 16.43
CA THR A 261 -9.73 -1.70 15.37
C THR A 261 -8.38 -1.00 15.38
N VAL A 262 -7.84 -0.66 16.55
CA VAL A 262 -6.48 -0.08 16.68
C VAL A 262 -5.43 -1.04 16.10
N ARG A 263 -5.52 -2.33 16.42
CA ARG A 263 -4.61 -3.35 15.88
C ARG A 263 -4.70 -3.49 14.36
N SER A 264 -5.91 -3.46 13.79
CA SER A 264 -6.11 -3.49 12.33
C SER A 264 -5.48 -2.26 11.66
N LEU A 265 -5.66 -1.06 12.24
CA LEU A 265 -5.10 0.18 11.70
C LEU A 265 -3.57 0.24 11.75
N ASN A 266 -2.95 -0.40 12.75
CA ASN A 266 -1.51 -0.41 12.90
C ASN A 266 -0.79 -1.01 11.68
N GLY A 267 -1.40 -1.96 10.96
CA GLY A 267 -0.81 -2.55 9.76
C GLY A 267 -0.43 -1.50 8.72
N ILE A 268 -1.37 -0.63 8.36
CA ILE A 268 -1.16 0.44 7.37
C ILE A 268 -0.17 1.48 7.92
N ARG A 269 -0.38 1.91 9.16
CA ARG A 269 0.40 2.99 9.79
C ARG A 269 1.88 2.63 9.90
N VAL A 270 2.18 1.39 10.27
CA VAL A 270 3.56 0.90 10.38
C VAL A 270 4.26 0.89 9.02
N ALA A 271 3.59 0.45 7.95
CA ALA A 271 4.19 0.43 6.62
C ALA A 271 4.54 1.84 6.14
N ASP A 272 3.64 2.81 6.32
CA ASP A 272 3.89 4.20 5.95
C ASP A 272 5.02 4.82 6.78
N ILE A 273 5.06 4.57 8.10
CA ILE A 273 6.14 5.04 8.98
C ILE A 273 7.49 4.43 8.57
N ILE A 274 7.54 3.14 8.24
CA ILE A 274 8.77 2.49 7.75
C ILE A 274 9.27 3.19 6.48
N LEU A 275 8.38 3.40 5.51
CA LEU A 275 8.74 4.03 4.23
C LEU A 275 9.14 5.51 4.38
N SER A 276 8.60 6.23 5.36
CA SER A 276 9.01 7.60 5.68
C SER A 276 10.29 7.67 6.52
N SER A 277 10.72 6.56 7.12
CA SER A 277 11.88 6.51 8.01
C SER A 277 13.16 6.03 7.32
N VAL A 278 13.12 5.74 6.02
CA VAL A 278 14.28 5.26 5.25
C VAL A 278 14.77 6.32 4.26
N PRO A 279 16.10 6.56 4.17
CA PRO A 279 16.66 7.59 3.30
C PRO A 279 16.62 7.21 1.81
N ASN A 280 16.68 5.91 1.49
CA ASN A 280 16.57 5.41 0.13
C ASN A 280 15.63 4.18 0.10
N LYS A 281 14.44 4.37 -0.48
CA LYS A 281 13.38 3.35 -0.54
C LYS A 281 13.76 2.15 -1.41
N GLU A 282 14.50 2.38 -2.50
CA GLU A 282 14.91 1.30 -3.43
C GLU A 282 15.93 0.36 -2.76
N ASN A 283 16.98 0.93 -2.17
CA ASN A 283 17.98 0.17 -1.42
C ASN A 283 17.34 -0.58 -0.26
N PHE A 284 16.42 0.06 0.45
CA PHE A 284 15.63 -0.59 1.50
C PHE A 284 14.85 -1.81 0.97
N ARG A 285 14.12 -1.66 -0.14
CA ARG A 285 13.34 -2.76 -0.75
C ARG A 285 14.22 -3.92 -1.18
N ASN A 286 15.32 -3.65 -1.89
CA ASN A 286 16.25 -4.68 -2.36
C ASN A 286 16.90 -5.43 -1.17
N THR A 287 17.31 -4.69 -0.15
CA THR A 287 17.84 -5.27 1.10
C THR A 287 16.79 -6.12 1.81
N LEU A 288 15.55 -5.65 1.91
CA LEU A 288 14.45 -6.38 2.53
C LEU A 288 14.11 -7.67 1.77
N ARG A 289 14.09 -7.64 0.42
CA ARG A 289 13.93 -8.84 -0.42
C ARG A 289 15.03 -9.87 -0.16
N PHE A 290 16.28 -9.42 -0.04
CA PHE A 290 17.42 -10.28 0.26
C PHE A 290 17.30 -10.94 1.65
N ILE A 291 16.99 -10.15 2.69
CA ILE A 291 16.86 -10.63 4.06
C ILE A 291 15.68 -11.61 4.20
N THR A 292 14.51 -11.28 3.63
CA THR A 292 13.30 -12.11 3.72
C THR A 292 13.49 -13.47 3.04
N ASN A 293 14.11 -13.51 1.85
CA ASN A 293 14.45 -14.77 1.18
C ASN A 293 15.46 -15.61 1.98
N THR A 294 16.50 -14.98 2.52
CA THR A 294 17.52 -15.66 3.33
C THR A 294 16.92 -16.28 4.60
N LYS A 295 15.96 -15.60 5.24
CA LYS A 295 15.24 -16.11 6.42
C LYS A 295 14.29 -17.27 6.08
N LYS A 296 13.62 -17.24 4.91
CA LYS A 296 12.77 -18.35 4.44
C LYS A 296 13.60 -19.63 4.22
N LYS A 297 14.81 -19.51 3.66
CA LYS A 297 15.74 -20.64 3.47
C LYS A 297 16.36 -21.17 4.77
N LYS A 298 16.41 -20.35 5.83
CA LYS A 298 16.98 -20.69 7.15
C LYS A 298 15.93 -21.02 8.21
N THR A 299 14.67 -21.25 7.83
CA THR A 299 13.60 -21.68 8.75
C THR A 299 13.34 -20.72 9.92
N LEU A 300 13.35 -19.39 9.69
CA LEU A 300 13.21 -18.38 10.75
C LEU A 300 12.04 -17.39 10.54
N PHE A 301 10.94 -17.81 9.92
CA PHE A 301 9.79 -16.93 9.61
C PHE A 301 8.58 -17.20 10.53
N GLY A 302 8.75 -16.94 11.84
CA GLY A 302 7.69 -17.07 12.85
C GLY A 302 7.20 -15.77 13.51
N PHE A 303 7.85 -14.62 13.30
CA PHE A 303 7.68 -13.44 14.19
C PHE A 303 7.54 -12.07 13.49
N LEU A 304 7.11 -12.01 12.23
CA LEU A 304 6.63 -10.76 11.62
C LEU A 304 5.10 -10.62 11.63
N LYS A 305 4.40 -11.55 12.30
CA LYS A 305 3.09 -11.27 12.92
C LYS A 305 3.40 -10.64 14.27
N ILE A 306 3.25 -9.33 14.39
CA ILE A 306 3.41 -8.59 15.66
C ILE A 306 2.39 -9.19 16.65
N ARG A 307 2.87 -10.06 17.54
CA ARG A 307 2.16 -10.49 18.74
C ARG A 307 2.55 -9.52 19.86
N ASN A 308 1.60 -8.69 20.27
CA ASN A 308 1.46 -8.23 21.66
C ASN A 308 0.01 -8.46 22.07
#